data_AF-A0AAN8EZB6-F1
#
_entry.id   AF-A0AAN8EZB6-F1
#
_cell.length_a   1.000
_cell.length_b   1.000
_cell.length_c   1.000
_cell.angle_alpha   90.00
_cell.angle_beta   90.00
_cell.angle_gamma   90.00
#
_symmetry.space_group_name_H-M   'P 1'
#
loop_
_entity.id
_entity.type
_entity.pdbx_description
1 polymer ?
#
loop_
_entity_poly.entity_id
_entity_poly.type
_entity_poly.pdbx_seq_one_letter_code
_entity_poly.pdbx_strand_id
1 'polypeptide(L)'
;MSALSDVLLSKIDVIIVMGVSGSGKTTVGNNLANSLKWHYKDGDDFHSDANVAKMASGHYMPPELLDSQLSTLEDPSGEEDVIPIEIMEEQDPSVLNDVIKERLLKSF
;
A
#
# COMPACT_ATOMS: atom_id res chain seq x y z
N MET A 1 -18.97 18.39 -6.48
CA MET A 1 -17.73 17.73 -6.91
C MET A 1 -17.83 16.20 -6.79
N SER A 2 -19.00 15.57 -6.91
CA SER A 2 -19.18 14.13 -6.57
C SER A 2 -19.24 13.18 -7.77
N ALA A 3 -19.96 13.51 -8.86
CA ALA A 3 -20.20 12.55 -9.93
C ALA A 3 -18.94 12.14 -10.72
N LEU A 4 -18.00 13.07 -10.94
CA LEU A 4 -16.76 12.77 -11.68
C LEU A 4 -15.81 11.88 -10.84
N SER A 5 -15.67 12.18 -9.55
CA SER A 5 -14.86 11.38 -8.63
C SER A 5 -15.43 9.98 -8.46
N ASP A 6 -16.76 9.83 -8.40
CA ASP A 6 -17.41 8.53 -8.28
C ASP A 6 -17.17 7.65 -9.52
N VAL A 7 -17.17 8.25 -10.72
CA VAL A 7 -16.90 7.55 -12.00
C VAL A 7 -15.43 7.15 -12.14
N LEU A 8 -14.50 7.96 -11.64
CA LEU A 8 -13.07 7.62 -11.67
C LEU A 8 -12.73 6.51 -10.68
N LEU A 9 -13.24 6.63 -9.45
CA LEU A 9 -13.07 5.59 -8.43
C LEU A 9 -13.72 4.26 -8.83
N SER A 10 -14.78 4.25 -9.65
CA SER A 10 -15.37 3.00 -10.14
C SER A 10 -14.51 2.24 -11.15
N LYS A 11 -13.39 2.81 -11.63
CA LYS A 11 -12.43 2.13 -12.51
C LYS A 11 -11.31 1.42 -11.75
N ILE A 12 -11.15 1.71 -10.46
CA ILE A 12 -10.17 1.04 -9.61
C ILE A 12 -10.90 -0.09 -8.88
N ASP A 13 -10.36 -1.30 -8.95
CA ASP A 13 -10.89 -2.45 -8.20
C ASP A 13 -10.11 -2.68 -6.89
N VAL A 14 -8.81 -2.33 -6.86
CA VAL A 14 -7.90 -2.61 -5.75
C VAL A 14 -6.88 -1.48 -5.61
N ILE A 15 -6.59 -1.09 -4.36
CA ILE A 15 -5.45 -0.23 -4.00
C ILE A 15 -4.53 -1.06 -3.10
N ILE A 16 -3.23 -1.10 -3.43
CA ILE A 16 -2.21 -1.78 -2.64
C ILE A 16 -1.35 -0.73 -1.94
N VAL A 17 -1.31 -0.76 -0.60
CA VAL A 17 -0.45 0.11 0.21
C VAL A 17 0.78 -0.69 0.64
N MET A 18 1.95 -0.35 0.13
CA MET A 18 3.23 -1.02 0.45
C MET A 18 4.18 -0.13 1.26
N GLY A 19 5.21 -0.75 1.86
CA GLY A 19 6.19 -0.06 2.71
C GLY A 19 6.79 -0.97 3.79
N VAL A 20 7.86 -0.51 4.44
CA VAL A 20 8.58 -1.26 5.48
C VAL A 20 7.76 -1.47 6.77
N SER A 21 8.11 -2.45 7.60
CA SER A 21 7.44 -2.68 8.88
C SER A 21 7.55 -1.45 9.78
N GLY A 22 6.46 -1.09 10.48
CA GLY A 22 6.40 0.11 11.32
C GLY A 22 6.11 1.43 10.60
N SER A 23 6.06 1.47 9.26
CA SER A 23 5.84 2.71 8.49
C SER A 23 4.40 3.26 8.51
N GLY A 24 3.51 2.71 9.34
CA GLY A 24 2.12 3.17 9.47
C GLY A 24 1.12 2.68 8.41
N LYS A 25 1.48 1.72 7.55
CA LYS A 25 0.61 1.18 6.47
C LYS A 25 -0.81 0.83 6.93
N THR A 26 -0.93 0.12 8.05
CA THR A 26 -2.23 -0.30 8.60
C THR A 26 -3.11 0.90 8.93
N THR A 27 -2.54 1.97 9.50
CA THR A 27 -3.27 3.20 9.82
C THR A 27 -3.75 3.91 8.56
N VAL A 28 -2.86 4.04 7.57
CA VAL A 28 -3.18 4.69 6.29
C VAL A 28 -4.23 3.90 5.52
N GLY A 29 -4.04 2.59 5.36
CA GLY A 29 -4.96 1.71 4.65
C GLY A 29 -6.36 1.69 5.27
N ASN A 30 -6.46 1.59 6.60
CA ASN A 30 -7.76 1.64 7.28
C ASN A 30 -8.47 2.99 7.10
N ASN A 31 -7.74 4.09 7.27
CA ASN A 31 -8.35 5.41 7.13
C ASN A 31 -8.79 5.69 5.69
N LEU A 32 -7.96 5.31 4.71
CA LEU A 32 -8.29 5.42 3.30
C LEU A 32 -9.54 4.60 2.95
N ALA A 33 -9.58 3.33 3.34
CA ALA A 33 -10.71 2.44 3.10
C ALA A 33 -12.00 2.98 3.73
N ASN A 34 -11.97 3.44 4.98
CA ASN A 34 -13.11 4.07 5.65
C ASN A 34 -13.60 5.31 4.88
N SER A 35 -12.66 6.12 4.40
CA SER A 35 -12.97 7.38 3.72
C SER A 35 -13.50 7.19 2.30
N LEU A 36 -13.17 6.08 1.64
CA LEU A 36 -13.65 5.67 0.31
C LEU A 36 -14.87 4.73 0.39
N LYS A 37 -15.23 4.26 1.60
CA LYS A 37 -16.23 3.21 1.84
C LYS A 37 -15.87 1.87 1.19
N TRP A 38 -14.59 1.54 1.20
CA TRP A 38 -14.03 0.30 0.64
C TRP A 38 -13.67 -0.68 1.76
N HIS A 39 -13.46 -1.94 1.40
CA HIS A 39 -12.99 -2.95 2.35
C HIS A 39 -11.47 -2.86 2.50
N TYR A 40 -11.01 -2.78 3.75
CA TYR A 40 -9.60 -2.99 4.09
C TYR A 40 -9.36 -4.49 4.32
N LYS A 41 -8.22 -5.00 3.82
CA LYS A 41 -7.66 -6.30 4.19
C LYS A 41 -6.17 -6.13 4.46
N ASP A 42 -5.67 -6.80 5.49
CA ASP A 42 -4.24 -6.81 5.73
C ASP A 42 -3.54 -7.72 4.72
N GLY A 43 -2.35 -7.32 4.26
CA GLY A 43 -1.56 -8.13 3.34
C GLY A 43 -1.14 -9.46 3.97
N ASP A 44 -0.93 -9.44 5.29
CA ASP A 44 -0.50 -10.63 6.04
C ASP A 44 -1.59 -11.72 6.11
N ASP A 45 -2.86 -11.34 5.95
CA ASP A 45 -3.99 -12.28 5.96
C ASP A 45 -4.04 -13.17 4.70
N PHE A 46 -3.29 -12.81 3.64
CA PHE A 46 -3.26 -13.54 2.38
C PHE A 46 -2.16 -14.62 2.31
N HIS A 47 -1.39 -14.82 3.39
CA HIS A 47 -0.41 -15.91 3.45
C HIS A 47 -1.10 -17.28 3.41
N SER A 48 -0.55 -18.21 2.61
CA SER A 48 -0.98 -19.61 2.65
C SER A 48 -0.54 -20.28 3.95
N ASP A 49 -1.28 -21.30 4.41
CA ASP A 49 -0.92 -22.10 5.59
C ASP A 49 0.52 -22.62 5.52
N ALA A 50 0.99 -22.97 4.32
CA ALA A 50 2.37 -23.40 4.08
C ALA A 50 3.40 -22.28 4.35
N ASN A 51 3.11 -21.04 3.98
CA ASN A 51 3.99 -19.90 4.25
C ASN A 51 3.95 -19.50 5.72
N VAL A 52 2.77 -19.56 6.36
CA VAL A 52 2.63 -19.37 7.81
C VAL A 52 3.45 -20.40 8.58
N ALA A 53 3.38 -21.68 8.20
CA ALA A 53 4.16 -22.75 8.82
C ALA A 53 5.68 -22.56 8.65
N LYS A 54 6.13 -22.11 7.47
CA LYS A 54 7.54 -21.78 7.22
C LYS A 54 8.03 -20.66 8.15
N MET A 55 7.26 -19.58 8.26
CA MET A 55 7.57 -18.47 9.17
C MET A 55 7.61 -18.92 10.63
N ALA A 56 6.63 -19.71 11.07
CA ALA A 56 6.57 -20.26 12.43
C ALA A 56 7.73 -21.21 12.76
N SER A 57 8.29 -21.89 11.75
CA SER A 57 9.45 -22.79 11.90
C SER A 57 10.80 -22.07 11.91
N GLY A 58 10.83 -20.74 11.80
CA GLY A 58 12.06 -19.95 11.73
C GLY A 58 12.85 -20.11 10.42
N HIS A 59 12.29 -20.75 9.40
CA HIS A 59 12.87 -20.83 8.05
C HIS A 59 12.58 -19.54 7.28
N TYR A 60 13.21 -18.45 7.69
CA TYR A 60 13.27 -17.23 6.90
C TYR A 60 14.16 -17.42 5.66
N MET A 61 13.97 -16.57 4.64
CA MET A 61 14.96 -16.48 3.55
C MET A 61 16.33 -16.16 4.16
N PRO A 62 17.41 -16.82 3.70
CA PRO A 62 18.75 -16.47 4.12
C PRO A 62 18.99 -14.97 3.95
N PRO A 63 19.51 -14.26 4.97
CA PRO A 63 19.74 -12.82 4.87
C PRO A 63 20.70 -12.46 3.73
N GLU A 64 21.56 -13.40 3.32
CA GLU A 64 22.45 -13.30 2.15
C GLU A 64 21.71 -13.04 0.83
N LEU A 65 20.42 -13.40 0.73
CA LEU A 65 19.60 -13.13 -0.45
C LEU A 65 19.03 -11.71 -0.48
N LEU A 66 18.95 -11.02 0.67
CA LEU A 66 18.39 -9.66 0.75
C LEU A 66 19.15 -8.70 -0.15
N ASP A 67 20.47 -8.72 -0.10
CA ASP A 67 21.31 -7.80 -0.86
C ASP A 67 21.07 -7.95 -2.38
N SER A 68 20.97 -9.19 -2.86
CA SER A 68 20.68 -9.47 -4.27
C SER A 68 19.30 -8.97 -4.70
N GLN A 69 18.28 -9.12 -3.85
CA GLN A 69 16.91 -8.68 -4.12
C GLN A 69 16.82 -7.15 -4.12
N LEU A 70 17.43 -6.48 -3.14
CA LEU A 70 17.50 -5.02 -3.07
C LEU A 70 18.28 -4.42 -4.25
N SER A 71 19.33 -5.10 -4.72
CA SER A 71 20.11 -4.64 -5.89
C SER A 71 19.36 -4.74 -7.21
N THR A 72 18.32 -5.57 -7.28
CA THR A 72 17.51 -5.81 -8.49
C THR A 72 16.22 -5.00 -8.49
N LEU A 73 15.90 -4.31 -7.38
CA LEU A 73 14.72 -3.47 -7.27
C LEU A 73 14.85 -2.24 -8.17
N GLU A 74 13.91 -2.06 -9.08
CA GLU A 74 13.74 -0.85 -9.86
C GLU A 74 12.78 0.10 -9.13
N ASP A 75 13.04 1.40 -9.22
CA ASP A 75 12.12 2.40 -8.68
C ASP A 75 10.88 2.45 -9.58
N PRO A 76 9.68 2.11 -9.06
CA PRO A 76 8.46 2.12 -9.86
C PRO A 76 7.94 3.55 -10.14
N SER A 77 8.69 4.59 -9.74
CA SER A 77 8.32 5.98 -9.97
C SER A 77 8.18 6.29 -11.47
N GLY A 78 7.01 6.81 -11.85
CA GLY A 78 6.68 7.15 -13.24
C GLY A 78 5.82 6.11 -13.97
N GLU A 79 5.55 4.95 -13.36
CA GLU A 79 4.50 4.04 -13.83
C GLU A 79 3.10 4.63 -13.60
N GLU A 80 2.18 4.39 -14.53
CA GLU A 80 0.83 4.99 -14.54
C GLU A 80 0.01 4.61 -13.30
N ASP A 81 0.16 3.37 -12.84
CA ASP A 81 -0.60 2.80 -11.72
C ASP A 81 0.13 2.97 -10.36
N VAL A 82 1.24 3.71 -10.33
CA VAL A 82 2.07 3.89 -9.14
C VAL A 82 2.04 5.34 -8.68
N ILE A 83 1.48 5.55 -7.49
CA ILE A 83 1.43 6.87 -6.85
C ILE A 83 2.40 6.86 -5.66
N PRO A 84 3.62 7.43 -5.80
CA PRO A 84 4.58 7.47 -4.71
C PRO A 84 4.13 8.49 -3.67
N ILE A 85 4.11 8.10 -2.40
CA ILE A 85 3.73 8.99 -1.30
C ILE A 85 4.79 8.90 -0.21
N GLU A 86 5.45 10.03 0.03
CA GLU A 86 6.40 10.17 1.12
C GLU A 86 5.62 10.37 2.43
N ILE A 87 5.79 9.43 3.36
CA ILE A 87 5.25 9.54 4.71
C ILE A 87 6.35 10.14 5.58
N MET A 88 6.13 11.34 6.11
CA MET A 88 7.01 11.95 7.11
C MET A 88 6.47 11.64 8.51
N GLU A 89 7.35 11.43 9.49
CA GLU A 89 7.00 10.97 10.85
C GLU A 89 5.99 11.87 11.60
N GLU A 90 5.82 13.12 11.17
CA GLU A 90 4.95 14.11 11.83
C GLU A 90 3.63 14.40 11.08
N GLN A 91 3.32 13.69 9.99
CA GLN A 91 2.08 13.98 9.25
C GLN A 91 0.84 13.38 9.91
N ASP A 92 -0.20 14.21 10.06
CA ASP A 92 -1.51 13.75 10.48
C ASP A 92 -2.11 12.79 9.43
N PRO A 93 -2.62 11.60 9.82
CA PRO A 93 -3.19 10.63 8.89
C PRO A 93 -4.34 11.17 8.02
N SER A 94 -5.06 12.20 8.47
CA SER A 94 -6.13 12.84 7.68
C SER A 94 -5.57 13.60 6.48
N VAL A 95 -4.46 14.31 6.66
CA VAL A 95 -3.76 15.04 5.57
C VAL A 95 -3.29 14.05 4.50
N LEU A 96 -2.76 12.90 4.94
CA LEU A 96 -2.29 11.87 4.02
C LEU A 96 -3.43 11.29 3.17
N ASN A 97 -4.61 11.07 3.76
CA ASN A 97 -5.78 10.60 2.99
C ASN A 97 -6.23 11.61 1.94
N ASP A 98 -6.24 12.90 2.27
CA ASP A 98 -6.64 13.94 1.34
C ASP A 98 -5.66 14.02 0.16
N VAL A 99 -4.35 13.90 0.44
CA VAL A 99 -3.31 13.82 -0.61
C VAL A 99 -3.48 12.57 -1.47
N ILE A 100 -3.73 11.41 -0.86
CA ILE A 100 -3.97 10.16 -1.61
C ILE A 100 -5.17 10.33 -2.55
N LYS A 101 -6.29 10.86 -2.04
CA LYS A 101 -7.50 11.08 -2.84
C LYS A 101 -7.27 12.07 -3.96
N GLU A 102 -6.62 13.19 -3.68
CA GLU A 102 -6.33 14.20 -4.69
C GLU A 102 -5.45 13.63 -5.81
N ARG A 103 -4.44 12.83 -5.46
CA ARG A 103 -3.57 12.18 -6.43
C ARG A 103 -4.30 11.10 -7.24
N LEU A 104 -5.09 10.25 -6.59
CA LEU A 104 -5.91 9.24 -7.27
C LEU A 104 -6.83 9.90 -8.31
N LEU A 105 -7.44 11.04 -7.99
CA LEU A 105 -8.33 11.76 -8.93
C LEU A 105 -7.59 12.45 -10.08
N LYS A 106 -6.29 12.74 -9.93
CA LYS A 106 -5.45 13.36 -10.97
C LYS A 106 -4.78 12.35 -11.90
N SER A 107 -4.72 11.08 -11.50
CA SER A 107 -4.16 9.99 -12.30
C SER A 107 -5.13 9.42 -13.36
N PHE A 108 -6.33 10.00 -13.51
CA PHE A 108 -7.30 9.66 -14.56
C PHE A 108 -7.78 10.90 -15.31
#